data_AF-A0A2X1PNS1-F1
#
_entry.id   AF-A0A2X1PNS1-F1
#
_cell.length_a   1.000
_cell.length_b   1.000
_cell.length_c   1.000
_cell.angle_alpha   90.00
_cell.angle_beta   90.00
_cell.angle_gamma   90.00
#
_symmetry.space_group_name_H-M   'P 1'
#
loop_
_entity.id
_entity.type
_entity.pdbx_description
1 polymer ?
#
loop_
_entity_poly.entity_id
_entity_poly.type
_entity_poly.pdbx_seq_one_letter_code
_entity_poly.pdbx_strand_id
1 'polypeptide(L)'
;MTSLKTSIKTITYLSDIGCLEIQGASLIAEVTMTPGRYGSYTVKASLANGSFYEKDLVVIDLRLTLTSSSPLIGVNDPSGATLTVRLTHANGAPLSHELVTFSVTPEGATLSSQTATTNTSGEAQVVLTSNKVGTYVVTASIQSGVIIQTQTTVKVTGNPSTAHVASFIADPSTLTANNSDISTLKATVEDSSGNLVEGVNVNFALKRGFAFATLTSLTAVTDQNGVATTSVRGAITGSVTVSAETSYGGAQTVDITLVAGPADASQSVLKNNRSSLKGDFTESAELYLVLHDLSGHPINVSEGLEFVQSGTNVPYVQISTIDYTQNLYGEYKATVTGGGEGIATLIPVLNGVHQAGLSTTIEFISAGTRPMTGTVSVNGANLPTASFPSQGFTGAYYQLNNDNFALGKTAADYAFSSSASWVGVDATGKVTFKNDGDSNTVIITATPRSGGAIYQTQVRVKGWWVNHGNNLMQLSQAENYCSNQVGNGYTLPRADLLSNGHMRREIGSLYGEWGDMGNYMKEADFYSMVYWSSNSAGAGQQYIVSLETGTQNTYQTYEFFYGACYKQI
;
A
#
# COMPACT_ATOMS: atom_id res chain seq x y z
N MET A 1 -25.81 66.89 40.54
CA MET A 1 -27.06 67.69 40.73
C MET A 1 -28.13 67.15 39.79
N THR A 2 -29.07 66.37 40.31
CA THR A 2 -30.12 65.73 39.50
C THR A 2 -31.46 65.99 40.16
N SER A 3 -32.21 66.97 39.66
CA SER A 3 -33.56 67.26 40.15
C SER A 3 -34.53 66.26 39.53
N LEU A 4 -35.22 65.48 40.37
CA LEU A 4 -36.23 64.52 39.92
C LEU A 4 -37.63 64.96 40.36
N LYS A 5 -38.32 65.69 39.49
CA LYS A 5 -39.73 66.07 39.71
C LYS A 5 -40.60 64.81 39.78
N THR A 6 -41.36 64.64 40.86
CA THR A 6 -42.37 63.60 40.99
C THR A 6 -43.71 64.27 41.31
N SER A 7 -44.76 63.98 40.54
CA SER A 7 -46.05 64.66 40.62
C SER A 7 -47.11 63.74 41.24
N ILE A 8 -47.92 64.28 42.16
CA ILE A 8 -49.09 63.62 42.77
C ILE A 8 -50.26 64.59 42.66
N LYS A 9 -51.48 64.09 42.36
CA LYS A 9 -52.65 64.94 42.10
C LYS A 9 -53.75 64.79 43.16
N THR A 10 -54.17 65.96 43.67
CA THR A 10 -55.52 66.32 44.16
C THR A 10 -56.01 65.77 45.52
N ILE A 11 -56.24 66.70 46.47
CA ILE A 11 -57.42 66.74 47.36
C ILE A 11 -57.86 68.21 47.49
N THR A 12 -59.18 68.45 47.55
CA THR A 12 -59.84 69.77 47.70
C THR A 12 -60.53 69.86 49.07
N TYR A 13 -60.53 71.01 49.75
CA TYR A 13 -61.66 71.46 50.60
C TYR A 13 -61.59 72.97 50.92
N LEU A 14 -62.74 73.56 51.26
CA LEU A 14 -62.92 74.97 51.67
C LEU A 14 -63.13 75.07 53.20
N SER A 15 -63.12 76.23 53.87
CA SER A 15 -63.07 77.64 53.45
C SER A 15 -62.10 78.45 54.37
N ASP A 16 -62.01 79.79 54.43
CA ASP A 16 -62.87 80.90 53.99
C ASP A 16 -62.07 82.22 53.77
N ILE A 17 -62.76 83.30 53.39
CA ILE A 17 -62.30 84.68 53.15
C ILE A 17 -61.22 84.84 52.07
N GLY A 18 -61.65 85.31 50.88
CA GLY A 18 -60.79 85.96 49.89
C GLY A 18 -60.74 85.27 48.54
N CYS A 19 -61.60 85.69 47.60
CA CYS A 19 -61.58 85.19 46.23
C CYS A 19 -60.33 85.62 45.46
N LEU A 20 -59.67 84.66 44.82
CA LEU A 20 -59.15 84.86 43.47
C LEU A 20 -59.44 83.58 42.65
N GLU A 21 -59.97 83.75 41.44
CA GLU A 21 -60.32 82.63 40.56
C GLU A 21 -59.07 81.84 40.13
N ILE A 22 -59.17 80.52 40.16
CA ILE A 22 -58.19 79.62 39.53
C ILE A 22 -58.87 78.93 38.35
N GLN A 23 -58.61 79.41 37.13
CA GLN A 23 -58.85 78.60 35.94
C GLN A 23 -57.69 77.60 35.76
N GLY A 24 -58.00 76.33 36.01
CA GLY A 24 -57.33 75.18 35.39
C GLY A 24 -55.81 75.04 35.54
N ALA A 25 -55.34 74.48 36.65
CA ALA A 25 -54.06 73.76 36.69
C ALA A 25 -54.10 72.60 37.69
N SER A 26 -53.46 71.47 37.34
CA SER A 26 -53.14 70.46 38.34
C SER A 26 -52.04 71.01 39.25
N LEU A 27 -52.36 71.31 40.51
CA LEU A 27 -51.40 71.80 41.48
C LEU A 27 -50.39 70.70 41.84
N ILE A 28 -49.17 70.83 41.31
CA ILE A 28 -48.02 70.01 41.67
C ILE A 28 -47.29 70.73 42.79
N ALA A 29 -47.22 70.12 43.97
CA ALA A 29 -46.33 70.58 45.04
C ALA A 29 -44.91 70.07 44.74
N GLU A 30 -44.02 70.94 44.26
CA GLU A 30 -42.61 70.61 44.04
C GLU A 30 -41.80 70.87 45.32
N VAL A 31 -41.32 69.80 45.96
CA VAL A 31 -40.39 69.88 47.09
C VAL A 31 -38.98 69.56 46.58
N THR A 32 -38.12 70.57 46.53
CA THR A 32 -36.70 70.39 46.23
C THR A 32 -35.96 70.02 47.52
N MET A 33 -35.42 68.81 47.58
CA MET A 33 -34.56 68.36 48.67
C MET A 33 -33.11 68.27 48.20
N THR A 34 -32.20 68.89 48.95
CA THR A 34 -30.75 68.75 48.77
C THR A 34 -30.20 68.04 50.02
N PRO A 35 -29.94 66.72 49.97
CA PRO A 35 -29.42 66.00 51.12
C PRO A 35 -28.02 66.49 51.51
N GLY A 36 -27.77 66.61 52.82
CA GLY A 36 -26.45 66.97 53.36
C GLY A 36 -25.48 65.79 53.53
N ARG A 37 -25.89 64.56 53.20
CA ARG A 37 -25.10 63.32 53.24
C ARG A 37 -25.55 62.37 52.11
N TYR A 38 -24.79 61.31 51.88
CA TYR A 38 -25.19 60.21 50.99
C TYR A 38 -25.99 59.15 51.75
N GLY A 39 -26.91 58.48 51.05
CA GLY A 39 -27.70 57.39 51.61
C GLY A 39 -29.08 57.22 50.99
N SER A 40 -29.86 56.33 51.59
CA SER A 40 -31.29 56.15 51.29
C SER A 40 -32.13 57.08 52.17
N TYR A 41 -33.07 57.80 51.54
CA TYR A 41 -33.98 58.74 52.19
C TYR A 41 -35.43 58.39 51.84
N THR A 42 -36.27 58.12 52.82
CA THR A 42 -37.72 58.04 52.59
C THR A 42 -38.33 59.44 52.73
N VAL A 43 -38.81 59.98 51.61
CA VAL A 43 -39.48 61.29 51.57
C VAL A 43 -40.98 61.10 51.82
N LYS A 44 -41.45 61.49 53.01
CA LYS A 44 -42.87 61.47 53.39
C LYS A 44 -43.52 62.83 53.15
N ALA A 45 -44.43 62.92 52.18
CA ALA A 45 -45.35 64.05 52.03
C ALA A 45 -46.66 63.74 52.77
N SER A 46 -47.10 64.62 53.68
CA SER A 46 -48.35 64.43 54.44
C SER A 46 -49.27 65.64 54.26
N LEU A 47 -50.58 65.40 54.17
CA LEU A 47 -51.63 66.41 54.11
C LEU A 47 -52.24 66.63 55.50
N ALA A 48 -52.82 67.82 55.74
CA ALA A 48 -53.41 68.20 57.03
C ALA A 48 -54.59 67.29 57.47
N ASN A 49 -55.17 66.51 56.55
CA ASN A 49 -56.20 65.51 56.84
C ASN A 49 -55.63 64.15 57.31
N GLY A 50 -54.32 64.03 57.52
CA GLY A 50 -53.64 62.82 57.98
C GLY A 50 -53.24 61.82 56.89
N SER A 51 -53.65 62.04 55.63
CA SER A 51 -53.18 61.21 54.51
C SER A 51 -51.74 61.52 54.13
N PHE A 52 -50.98 60.52 53.68
CA PHE A 52 -49.57 60.70 53.30
C PHE A 52 -49.16 59.83 52.11
N TYR A 53 -48.04 60.19 51.48
CA TYR A 53 -47.34 59.43 50.47
C TYR A 53 -45.85 59.38 50.80
N GLU A 54 -45.24 58.21 50.63
CA GLU A 54 -43.81 57.99 50.87
C GLU A 54 -43.12 57.56 49.57
N LYS A 55 -41.91 58.09 49.35
CA LYS A 55 -41.04 57.67 48.25
C LYS A 55 -39.61 57.55 48.73
N ASP A 56 -39.03 56.38 48.51
CA ASP A 56 -37.60 56.18 48.72
C ASP A 56 -36.79 56.87 47.61
N LEU A 57 -35.75 57.57 48.04
CA LEU A 57 -34.82 58.32 47.23
C LEU A 57 -33.40 57.94 47.66
N VAL A 58 -32.71 57.20 46.81
CA VAL A 58 -31.28 56.93 46.98
C VAL A 58 -30.50 58.08 46.35
N VAL A 59 -29.73 58.81 47.16
CA VAL A 59 -28.87 59.90 46.68
C VAL A 59 -27.42 59.47 46.79
N ILE A 60 -26.88 59.10 45.63
CA ILE A 60 -25.48 58.71 45.42
C ILE A 60 -24.96 59.58 44.27
N ASP A 61 -23.92 60.36 44.54
CA ASP A 61 -23.19 61.15 43.51
C ASP A 61 -21.73 60.67 43.43
N LEU A 62 -21.49 59.39 43.73
CA LEU A 62 -20.16 58.77 43.79
C LEU A 62 -19.92 57.85 42.60
N ARG A 63 -18.69 57.82 42.11
CA ARG A 63 -18.18 56.92 41.07
C ARG A 63 -17.02 56.11 41.64
N LEU A 64 -17.15 54.79 41.55
CA LEU A 64 -16.18 53.82 42.03
C LEU A 64 -15.63 53.04 40.83
N THR A 65 -14.35 53.15 40.56
CA THR A 65 -13.65 52.39 39.51
C THR A 65 -12.56 51.53 40.13
N LEU A 66 -12.42 50.29 39.67
CA LEU A 66 -11.37 49.36 40.07
C LEU A 66 -10.59 48.92 38.83
N THR A 67 -9.28 49.12 38.85
CA THR A 67 -8.36 48.65 37.82
C THR A 67 -7.31 47.73 38.41
N SER A 68 -6.78 46.82 37.60
CA SER A 68 -5.60 46.01 37.93
C SER A 68 -4.39 46.52 37.15
N SER A 69 -3.20 46.47 37.75
CA SER A 69 -1.93 46.73 37.06
C SER A 69 -1.61 45.69 35.99
N SER A 70 -2.12 44.47 36.13
CA SER A 70 -2.08 43.42 35.10
C SER A 70 -3.34 42.56 35.12
N PRO A 71 -3.93 42.20 33.95
CA PRO A 71 -5.01 41.22 33.88
C PRO A 71 -4.52 39.78 34.06
N LEU A 72 -3.21 39.52 33.94
CA LEU A 72 -2.59 38.20 34.01
C LEU A 72 -1.33 38.24 34.89
N ILE A 73 -1.21 37.33 35.86
CA ILE A 73 -0.03 37.19 36.73
C ILE A 73 0.40 35.72 36.87
N GLY A 74 1.65 35.50 37.28
CA GLY A 74 2.16 34.16 37.58
C GLY A 74 1.70 33.65 38.95
N VAL A 75 1.56 32.34 39.08
CA VAL A 75 1.42 31.68 40.39
C VAL A 75 2.69 31.88 41.21
N ASN A 76 2.52 32.18 42.49
CA ASN A 76 3.60 32.56 43.42
C ASN A 76 4.44 33.77 42.98
N ASP A 77 3.92 34.63 42.08
CA ASP A 77 4.55 35.90 41.74
C ASP A 77 4.52 36.85 42.97
N PRO A 78 5.69 37.27 43.50
CA PRO A 78 5.74 38.15 44.67
C PRO A 78 5.34 39.60 44.37
N SER A 79 5.29 40.00 43.09
CA SER A 79 4.84 41.34 42.69
C SER A 79 3.31 41.41 42.56
N GLY A 80 2.68 40.31 42.13
CA GLY A 80 1.22 40.16 42.04
C GLY A 80 0.54 41.18 41.13
N ALA A 81 -0.75 41.39 41.35
CA ALA A 81 -1.56 42.39 40.67
C ALA A 81 -1.93 43.53 41.64
N THR A 82 -1.44 44.74 41.40
CA THR A 82 -1.83 45.92 42.17
C THR A 82 -3.20 46.39 41.71
N LEU A 83 -4.18 46.28 42.61
CA LEU A 83 -5.56 46.65 42.42
C LEU A 83 -5.75 48.08 42.91
N THR A 84 -6.03 49.01 42.00
CA THR A 84 -6.27 50.42 42.33
C THR A 84 -7.76 50.71 42.25
N VAL A 85 -8.33 51.05 43.40
CA VAL A 85 -9.66 51.67 43.48
C VAL A 85 -9.47 53.17 43.40
N ARG A 86 -10.31 53.83 42.60
CA ARG A 86 -10.46 55.27 42.58
C ARG A 86 -11.91 55.64 42.85
N LEU A 87 -12.10 56.52 43.83
CA LEU A 87 -13.37 57.04 44.30
C LEU A 87 -13.44 58.55 44.02
N THR A 88 -14.44 58.95 43.23
CA THR A 88 -14.69 60.36 42.91
C THR A 88 -16.16 60.72 43.09
N HIS A 89 -16.43 62.00 43.31
CA HIS A 89 -17.75 62.59 43.09
C HIS A 89 -18.07 62.58 41.59
N ALA A 90 -19.34 62.70 41.20
CA ALA A 90 -19.74 62.69 39.80
C ALA A 90 -19.18 63.88 38.98
N ASN A 91 -18.76 64.96 39.66
CA ASN A 91 -18.03 66.09 39.08
C ASN A 91 -16.52 65.81 38.86
N GLY A 92 -16.02 64.62 39.25
CA GLY A 92 -14.63 64.20 39.11
C GLY A 92 -13.70 64.49 40.30
N ALA A 93 -14.18 65.21 41.32
CA ALA A 93 -13.36 65.50 42.51
C ALA A 93 -13.11 64.23 43.35
N PRO A 94 -11.89 64.00 43.87
CA PRO A 94 -11.55 62.81 44.66
C PRO A 94 -12.16 62.83 46.06
N LEU A 95 -12.51 61.65 46.59
CA LEU A 95 -12.87 61.48 48.01
C LEU A 95 -11.74 60.79 48.76
N SER A 96 -11.11 61.51 49.69
CA SER A 96 -10.08 61.00 50.58
C SER A 96 -10.67 60.50 51.91
N HIS A 97 -9.92 59.63 52.58
CA HIS A 97 -10.23 59.05 53.89
C HIS A 97 -11.46 58.13 53.96
N GLU A 98 -11.96 57.66 52.81
CA GLU A 98 -13.07 56.70 52.72
C GLU A 98 -12.55 55.26 52.81
N LEU A 99 -13.26 54.40 53.56
CA LEU A 99 -12.89 53.00 53.75
C LEU A 99 -13.45 52.11 52.63
N VAL A 100 -12.56 51.49 51.86
CA VAL A 100 -12.90 50.53 50.80
C VAL A 100 -12.71 49.11 51.33
N THR A 101 -13.72 48.26 51.15
CA THR A 101 -13.66 46.82 51.46
C THR A 101 -13.51 46.01 50.18
N PHE A 102 -12.55 45.09 50.18
CA PHE A 102 -12.21 44.21 49.06
C PHE A 102 -12.53 42.76 49.38
N SER A 103 -13.06 42.03 48.40
CA SER A 103 -13.25 40.58 48.44
C SER A 103 -12.81 39.95 47.12
N VAL A 104 -12.40 38.69 47.16
CA VAL A 104 -11.97 37.93 45.98
C VAL A 104 -12.69 36.59 45.94
N THR A 105 -13.13 36.17 44.74
CA THR A 105 -13.78 34.88 44.50
C THR A 105 -13.23 34.23 43.21
N PRO A 106 -13.07 32.89 43.17
CA PRO A 106 -13.22 31.93 44.27
C PRO A 106 -12.06 32.02 45.29
N GLU A 107 -12.09 31.19 46.33
CA GLU A 107 -10.96 31.04 47.26
C GLU A 107 -9.71 30.50 46.54
N GLY A 108 -8.54 31.06 46.85
CA GLY A 108 -7.26 30.65 46.28
C GLY A 108 -6.27 31.80 46.10
N ALA A 109 -6.77 33.01 45.86
CA ALA A 109 -5.99 34.23 45.86
C ALA A 109 -6.00 34.91 47.25
N THR A 110 -4.92 35.65 47.54
CA THR A 110 -4.73 36.43 48.77
C THR A 110 -4.65 37.92 48.42
N LEU A 111 -5.38 38.75 49.17
CA LEU A 111 -5.26 40.20 49.10
C LEU A 111 -4.34 40.68 50.23
N SER A 112 -3.45 41.64 49.95
CA SER A 112 -2.53 42.22 50.94
C SER A 112 -3.25 42.89 52.13
N SER A 113 -4.50 43.31 51.92
CA SER A 113 -5.45 43.70 52.95
C SER A 113 -6.88 43.50 52.42
N GLN A 114 -7.84 43.20 53.30
CA GLN A 114 -9.27 43.21 52.96
C GLN A 114 -9.87 44.62 52.96
N THR A 115 -9.15 45.61 53.52
CA THR A 115 -9.61 47.00 53.53
C THR A 115 -8.46 47.98 53.26
N ALA A 116 -8.74 49.04 52.50
CA ALA A 116 -7.81 50.15 52.32
C ALA A 116 -8.55 51.49 52.33
N THR A 117 -7.91 52.52 52.85
CA THR A 117 -8.47 53.88 52.96
C THR A 117 -8.00 54.73 51.77
N THR A 118 -8.89 55.52 51.17
CA THR A 118 -8.51 56.40 50.05
C THR A 118 -7.57 57.52 50.47
N ASN A 119 -6.55 57.77 49.64
CA ASN A 119 -5.60 58.88 49.81
C ASN A 119 -6.20 60.22 49.33
N THR A 120 -5.40 61.30 49.36
CA THR A 120 -5.81 62.65 48.91
C THR A 120 -6.19 62.73 47.42
N SER A 121 -5.76 61.77 46.59
CA SER A 121 -6.15 61.63 45.18
C SER A 121 -7.41 60.78 44.99
N GLY A 122 -8.03 60.31 46.07
CA GLY A 122 -9.20 59.44 46.05
C GLY A 122 -8.89 57.99 45.73
N GLU A 123 -7.64 57.55 45.88
CA GLU A 123 -7.17 56.23 45.49
C GLU A 123 -6.83 55.35 46.69
N ALA A 124 -7.25 54.09 46.63
CA ALA A 124 -6.93 53.04 47.61
C ALA A 124 -6.38 51.81 46.88
N GLN A 125 -5.33 51.19 47.42
CA GLN A 125 -4.63 50.08 46.77
C GLN A 125 -4.51 48.85 47.66
N VAL A 126 -4.66 47.68 47.04
CA VAL A 126 -4.31 46.37 47.60
C VAL A 126 -3.60 45.55 46.52
N VAL A 127 -2.79 44.57 46.90
CA VAL A 127 -2.13 43.66 45.95
C VAL A 127 -2.80 42.29 46.04
N LEU A 128 -3.13 41.70 44.89
CA LEU A 128 -3.56 40.30 44.78
C LEU A 128 -2.37 39.42 44.40
N THR A 129 -2.13 38.38 45.21
CA THR A 129 -1.22 37.28 44.91
C THR A 129 -2.00 35.96 44.95
N SER A 130 -1.43 34.87 44.43
CA SER A 130 -2.06 33.55 44.49
C SER A 130 -1.03 32.43 44.42
N ASN A 131 -1.28 31.34 45.14
CA ASN A 131 -0.53 30.08 45.02
C ASN A 131 -1.28 29.01 44.20
N LYS A 132 -2.38 29.38 43.54
CA LYS A 132 -3.18 28.52 42.65
C LYS A 132 -3.52 29.23 41.34
N VAL A 133 -3.29 28.54 40.23
CA VAL A 133 -3.79 28.95 38.91
C VAL A 133 -5.33 29.05 38.92
N GLY A 134 -5.88 29.99 38.15
CA GLY A 134 -7.32 30.23 38.10
C GLY A 134 -7.68 31.68 37.76
N THR A 135 -8.96 31.93 37.51
CA THR A 135 -9.49 33.26 37.23
C THR A 135 -10.20 33.80 38.47
N TYR A 136 -9.73 34.91 39.01
CA TYR A 136 -10.24 35.51 40.25
C TYR A 136 -10.95 36.84 39.95
N VAL A 137 -12.19 36.95 40.42
CA VAL A 137 -12.96 38.20 40.40
C VAL A 137 -12.74 38.92 41.72
N VAL A 138 -12.28 40.16 41.66
CA VAL A 138 -12.09 41.01 42.82
C VAL A 138 -13.18 42.07 42.85
N THR A 139 -13.90 42.15 43.95
CA THR A 139 -14.94 43.15 44.20
C THR A 139 -14.42 44.18 45.19
N ALA A 140 -14.42 45.45 44.79
CA ALA A 140 -14.22 46.58 45.70
C ALA A 140 -15.58 47.18 46.03
N SER A 141 -15.82 47.51 47.30
CA SER A 141 -17.09 48.03 47.80
C SER A 141 -16.91 49.10 48.86
N ILE A 142 -17.86 50.04 48.92
CA ILE A 142 -17.91 51.13 49.91
C ILE A 142 -19.33 51.23 50.46
N GLN A 143 -19.46 51.42 51.78
CA GLN A 143 -20.73 51.58 52.45
C GLN A 143 -20.90 53.04 52.93
N SER A 144 -21.53 53.88 52.08
CA SER A 144 -21.82 55.28 52.40
C SER A 144 -23.35 55.50 52.36
N GLY A 145 -24.04 54.93 53.35
CA GLY A 145 -25.50 54.86 53.43
C GLY A 145 -26.17 53.85 52.47
N VAL A 146 -25.53 53.54 51.34
CA VAL A 146 -25.83 52.43 50.41
C VAL A 146 -24.52 51.76 49.99
N ILE A 147 -24.55 50.49 49.62
CA ILE A 147 -23.38 49.76 49.09
C ILE A 147 -23.17 50.15 47.62
N ILE A 148 -21.99 50.69 47.32
CA ILE A 148 -21.49 50.89 45.96
C ILE A 148 -20.39 49.88 45.74
N GLN A 149 -20.44 49.12 44.65
CA GLN A 149 -19.43 48.11 44.34
C GLN A 149 -19.05 48.11 42.85
N THR A 150 -17.83 47.64 42.58
CA THR A 150 -17.27 47.50 41.24
C THR A 150 -16.33 46.28 41.22
N GLN A 151 -16.08 45.72 40.05
CA GLN A 151 -15.35 44.47 39.89
C GLN A 151 -14.26 44.56 38.83
N THR A 152 -13.19 43.79 39.02
CA THR A 152 -12.18 43.51 38.01
C THR A 152 -11.77 42.04 38.09
N THR A 153 -11.15 41.52 37.03
CA THR A 153 -10.74 40.12 36.94
C THR A 153 -9.23 40.05 36.78
N VAL A 154 -8.59 39.18 37.57
CA VAL A 154 -7.17 38.84 37.44
C VAL A 154 -7.07 37.33 37.21
N LYS A 155 -6.42 36.94 36.11
CA LYS A 155 -6.10 35.54 35.83
C LYS A 155 -4.71 35.21 36.38
N VAL A 156 -4.59 34.04 36.99
CA VAL A 156 -3.33 33.49 37.50
C VAL A 156 -3.00 32.26 36.66
N THR A 157 -1.85 32.27 36.02
CA THR A 157 -1.32 31.17 35.19
C THR A 157 -0.04 30.60 35.84
N GLY A 158 0.61 29.60 35.24
CA GLY A 158 1.92 29.14 35.70
C GLY A 158 2.95 30.27 35.73
N ASN A 159 4.03 30.14 36.49
CA ASN A 159 4.99 31.23 36.70
C ASN A 159 5.82 31.53 35.43
N PRO A 160 5.63 32.68 34.76
CA PRO A 160 6.32 32.99 33.50
C PRO A 160 7.83 33.07 33.64
N SER A 161 8.34 33.42 34.82
CA SER A 161 9.79 33.55 35.08
C SER A 161 10.53 32.20 35.09
N THR A 162 9.79 31.09 35.11
CA THR A 162 10.33 29.72 35.05
C THR A 162 9.73 28.89 33.91
N ALA A 163 9.13 29.56 32.92
CA ALA A 163 8.44 28.92 31.81
C ALA A 163 9.39 28.21 30.84
N HIS A 164 9.12 26.97 30.47
CA HIS A 164 9.93 26.20 29.52
C HIS A 164 9.07 25.42 28.52
N VAL A 165 9.60 25.03 27.36
CA VAL A 165 8.84 24.16 26.45
C VAL A 165 8.90 22.73 26.97
N ALA A 166 7.78 22.27 27.55
CA ALA A 166 7.64 20.94 28.13
C ALA A 166 7.42 19.86 27.06
N SER A 167 6.69 20.20 25.99
CA SER A 167 6.53 19.32 24.82
C SER A 167 6.44 20.11 23.53
N PHE A 168 6.92 19.52 22.42
CA PHE A 168 6.81 20.09 21.08
C PHE A 168 6.48 18.98 20.08
N ILE A 169 5.32 19.10 19.42
CA ILE A 169 4.78 18.08 18.51
C ILE A 169 4.47 18.65 17.13
N ALA A 170 4.52 17.78 16.12
CA ALA A 170 4.18 18.07 14.73
C ALA A 170 3.00 17.19 14.29
N ASP A 171 1.98 17.80 13.69
CA ASP A 171 0.74 17.12 13.30
C ASP A 171 0.26 17.62 11.92
N PRO A 172 0.34 16.80 10.86
CA PRO A 172 1.01 15.48 10.80
C PRO A 172 2.56 15.60 10.82
N SER A 173 3.26 14.53 11.19
CA SER A 173 4.73 14.46 11.15
C SER A 173 5.33 14.14 9.77
N THR A 174 4.47 13.89 8.78
CA THR A 174 4.85 13.64 7.38
C THR A 174 3.99 14.50 6.45
N LEU A 175 4.60 15.12 5.44
CA LEU A 175 3.95 16.00 4.46
C LEU A 175 4.33 15.61 3.03
N THR A 176 3.46 15.91 2.06
CA THR A 176 3.88 15.94 0.66
C THR A 176 4.79 17.15 0.41
N ALA A 177 5.84 17.01 -0.39
CA ALA A 177 6.78 18.08 -0.75
C ALA A 177 6.20 19.09 -1.77
N ASN A 178 4.93 19.46 -1.66
CA ASN A 178 4.18 20.24 -2.65
C ASN A 178 4.04 21.75 -2.32
N ASN A 179 4.64 22.22 -1.21
CA ASN A 179 4.55 23.60 -0.70
C ASN A 179 3.13 24.10 -0.34
N SER A 180 2.12 23.23 -0.38
CA SER A 180 0.74 23.50 0.06
C SER A 180 0.33 22.73 1.31
N ASP A 181 0.86 21.53 1.49
CA ASP A 181 0.66 20.71 2.69
C ASP A 181 1.38 21.34 3.88
N ILE A 182 0.74 21.29 5.04
CA ILE A 182 1.17 21.98 6.26
C ILE A 182 1.14 21.03 7.44
N SER A 183 2.22 21.00 8.21
CA SER A 183 2.28 20.40 9.54
C SER A 183 2.07 21.48 10.58
N THR A 184 1.07 21.31 11.45
CA THR A 184 0.83 22.21 12.59
C THR A 184 1.79 21.83 13.71
N LEU A 185 2.56 22.81 14.19
CA LEU A 185 3.52 22.63 15.25
C LEU A 185 2.97 23.24 16.55
N LYS A 186 2.89 22.44 17.61
CA LYS A 186 2.33 22.84 18.91
C LYS A 186 3.39 22.70 19.99
N ALA A 187 3.80 23.82 20.58
CA ALA A 187 4.67 23.87 21.75
C ALA A 187 3.82 24.11 23.00
N THR A 188 3.86 23.17 23.95
CA THR A 188 3.20 23.32 25.25
C THR A 188 4.23 23.84 26.25
N VAL A 189 3.88 24.92 26.95
CA VAL A 189 4.74 25.62 27.90
C VAL A 189 4.22 25.45 29.32
N GLU A 190 5.09 24.94 30.19
CA GLU A 190 4.85 24.75 31.61
C GLU A 190 5.85 25.57 32.44
N ASP A 191 5.53 25.85 33.69
CA ASP A 191 6.47 26.38 34.68
C ASP A 191 7.26 25.25 35.37
N SER A 192 8.24 25.62 36.21
CA SER A 192 9.04 24.68 36.98
C SER A 192 8.26 23.75 37.94
N SER A 193 6.95 23.98 38.13
CA SER A 193 6.04 23.19 38.95
C SER A 193 4.99 22.40 38.11
N GLY A 194 5.09 22.42 36.78
CA GLY A 194 4.17 21.73 35.87
C GLY A 194 2.85 22.46 35.59
N ASN A 195 2.75 23.76 35.90
CA ASN A 195 1.56 24.55 35.56
C ASN A 195 1.68 25.14 34.16
N LEU A 196 0.65 25.00 33.34
CA LEU A 196 0.57 25.62 32.01
C LEU A 196 0.67 27.15 32.08
N VAL A 197 1.47 27.75 31.20
CA VAL A 197 1.79 29.19 31.22
C VAL A 197 1.22 29.90 29.98
N GLU A 198 0.24 30.77 30.19
CA GLU A 198 -0.34 31.68 29.20
C GLU A 198 0.51 32.96 29.04
N GLY A 199 0.50 33.57 27.85
CA GLY A 199 1.12 34.87 27.61
C GLY A 199 2.63 34.87 27.41
N VAL A 200 3.28 33.70 27.35
CA VAL A 200 4.72 33.55 27.11
C VAL A 200 5.01 33.48 25.61
N ASN A 201 6.01 34.23 25.14
CA ASN A 201 6.48 34.15 23.77
C ASN A 201 7.41 32.94 23.56
N VAL A 202 7.01 32.04 22.67
CA VAL A 202 7.83 30.92 22.18
C VAL A 202 8.47 31.32 20.84
N ASN A 203 9.76 31.07 20.71
CA ASN A 203 10.52 31.27 19.48
C ASN A 203 10.66 29.94 18.74
N PHE A 204 10.40 29.95 17.43
CA PHE A 204 10.53 28.80 16.54
C PHE A 204 11.67 29.02 15.53
N ALA A 205 12.46 27.97 15.26
CA ALA A 205 13.54 28.04 14.29
C ALA A 205 13.72 26.73 13.53
N LEU A 206 14.01 26.83 12.22
CA LEU A 206 14.45 25.71 11.40
C LEU A 206 15.91 25.39 11.72
N LYS A 207 16.17 24.22 12.31
CA LYS A 207 17.52 23.68 12.58
C LYS A 207 18.04 22.89 11.38
N ARG A 208 17.15 22.26 10.61
CA ARG A 208 17.43 21.55 9.35
C ARG A 208 16.35 21.86 8.32
N GLY A 209 16.72 21.95 7.04
CA GLY A 209 15.78 22.15 5.94
C GLY A 209 15.45 23.61 5.58
N PHE A 210 16.17 24.59 6.15
CA PHE A 210 15.99 26.02 5.88
C PHE A 210 16.10 26.44 4.39
N ALA A 211 16.69 25.60 3.54
CA ALA A 211 16.80 25.85 2.10
C ALA A 211 15.51 25.51 1.31
N PHE A 212 14.58 24.75 1.89
CA PHE A 212 13.40 24.23 1.18
C PHE A 212 12.11 24.13 2.01
N ALA A 213 12.17 24.50 3.30
CA ALA A 213 11.02 24.56 4.19
C ALA A 213 10.85 25.96 4.80
N THR A 214 9.60 26.34 5.08
CA THR A 214 9.22 27.66 5.61
C THR A 214 8.30 27.50 6.81
N LEU A 215 8.53 28.30 7.86
CA LEU A 215 7.61 28.46 8.98
C LEU A 215 6.64 29.63 8.71
N THR A 216 5.37 29.48 9.08
CA THR A 216 4.37 30.56 8.96
C THR A 216 4.64 31.71 9.93
N SER A 217 5.15 31.43 11.13
CA SER A 217 5.69 32.43 12.04
C SER A 217 6.93 31.90 12.79
N LEU A 218 7.87 32.80 13.09
CA LEU A 218 9.04 32.52 13.92
C LEU A 218 8.78 32.70 15.42
N THR A 219 7.63 33.26 15.79
CA THR A 219 7.17 33.37 17.19
C THR A 219 5.67 33.12 17.29
N ALA A 220 5.23 32.70 18.47
CA ALA A 220 3.83 32.77 18.89
C ALA A 220 3.74 32.95 20.41
N VAL A 221 2.64 33.52 20.89
CA VAL A 221 2.34 33.66 22.32
C VAL A 221 1.48 32.48 22.76
N THR A 222 1.74 31.93 23.94
CA THR A 222 0.96 30.82 24.49
C THR A 222 -0.47 31.23 24.83
N ASP A 223 -1.42 30.38 24.46
CA ASP A 223 -2.84 30.55 24.75
C ASP A 223 -3.18 30.19 26.21
N GLN A 224 -4.48 30.21 26.54
CA GLN A 224 -5.00 29.84 27.86
C GLN A 224 -4.70 28.40 28.32
N ASN A 225 -4.26 27.53 27.39
CA ASN A 225 -3.85 26.15 27.65
C ASN A 225 -2.32 26.00 27.67
N GLY A 226 -1.57 27.11 27.68
CA GLY A 226 -0.11 27.10 27.60
C GLY A 226 0.44 26.72 26.21
N VAL A 227 -0.37 26.72 25.16
CA VAL A 227 0.03 26.25 23.83
C VAL A 227 0.36 27.41 22.90
N ALA A 228 1.57 27.40 22.33
CA ALA A 228 1.99 28.27 21.24
C ALA A 228 2.03 27.47 19.93
N THR A 229 1.41 27.99 18.87
CA THR A 229 1.31 27.31 17.57
C THR A 229 2.02 28.06 16.45
N THR A 230 2.76 27.33 15.62
CA THR A 230 3.17 27.76 14.27
C THR A 230 2.88 26.62 13.30
N SER A 231 3.28 26.74 12.05
CA SER A 231 3.19 25.65 11.09
C SER A 231 4.33 25.65 10.09
N VAL A 232 4.63 24.49 9.52
CA VAL A 232 5.72 24.28 8.55
C VAL A 232 5.19 23.66 7.26
N ARG A 233 5.76 24.10 6.15
CA ARG A 233 5.58 23.53 4.80
C ARG A 233 6.91 23.49 4.07
N GLY A 234 7.01 22.73 2.99
CA GLY A 234 8.19 22.74 2.14
C GLY A 234 7.96 22.15 0.76
N ALA A 235 8.94 22.39 -0.12
CA ALA A 235 8.85 22.16 -1.56
C ALA A 235 9.88 21.15 -2.10
N ILE A 236 10.64 20.48 -1.23
CA ILE A 236 11.63 19.46 -1.59
C ILE A 236 11.56 18.33 -0.55
N THR A 237 11.69 17.10 -1.00
CA THR A 237 11.71 15.90 -0.16
C THR A 237 12.92 15.87 0.79
N GLY A 238 12.72 15.39 2.02
CA GLY A 238 13.77 15.27 3.02
C GLY A 238 13.28 15.50 4.45
N SER A 239 14.22 15.50 5.40
CA SER A 239 13.93 15.76 6.82
C SER A 239 14.12 17.24 7.15
N VAL A 240 13.11 17.79 7.84
CA VAL A 240 13.08 19.15 8.40
C VAL A 240 13.02 19.02 9.92
N THR A 241 13.93 19.71 10.60
CA THR A 241 13.98 19.75 12.07
C THR A 241 13.64 21.16 12.52
N VAL A 242 12.59 21.31 13.32
CA VAL A 242 12.18 22.59 13.92
C VAL A 242 12.48 22.55 15.41
N SER A 243 12.92 23.67 15.99
CA SER A 243 12.98 23.85 17.45
C SER A 243 11.94 24.84 17.95
N ALA A 244 11.52 24.67 19.21
CA ALA A 244 10.76 25.64 19.98
C ALA A 244 11.47 25.93 21.31
N GLU A 245 11.56 27.21 21.72
CA GLU A 245 12.23 27.62 22.96
C GLU A 245 11.61 28.92 23.55
N THR A 246 11.50 29.03 24.87
CA THR A 246 11.10 30.27 25.56
C THR A 246 12.33 31.15 25.87
N SER A 247 12.14 32.42 26.21
CA SER A 247 13.23 33.28 26.72
C SER A 247 13.83 32.82 28.06
N TYR A 248 13.19 31.86 28.75
CA TYR A 248 13.61 31.31 30.04
C TYR A 248 14.18 29.88 29.91
N GLY A 249 14.13 29.28 28.70
CA GLY A 249 14.83 28.05 28.34
C GLY A 249 13.92 26.89 27.92
N GLY A 250 14.49 25.68 27.99
CA GLY A 250 13.83 24.42 27.61
C GLY A 250 13.62 24.27 26.10
N ALA A 251 14.69 24.39 25.31
CA ALA A 251 14.63 24.11 23.88
C ALA A 251 14.20 22.66 23.61
N GLN A 252 13.16 22.49 22.80
CA GLN A 252 12.69 21.20 22.28
C GLN A 252 12.82 21.18 20.74
N THR A 253 12.89 19.99 20.15
CA THR A 253 12.92 19.79 18.69
C THR A 253 11.94 18.73 18.23
N VAL A 254 11.38 18.92 17.03
CA VAL A 254 10.57 17.91 16.34
C VAL A 254 11.03 17.78 14.89
N ASP A 255 11.01 16.56 14.38
CA ASP A 255 11.30 16.23 12.99
C ASP A 255 10.02 16.03 12.18
N ILE A 256 10.03 16.57 10.96
CA ILE A 256 8.98 16.42 9.94
C ILE A 256 9.63 15.83 8.70
N THR A 257 9.01 14.82 8.10
CA THR A 257 9.50 14.20 6.85
C THR A 257 8.67 14.70 5.67
N LEU A 258 9.32 15.27 4.66
CA LEU A 258 8.70 15.61 3.39
C LEU A 258 8.96 14.49 2.39
N VAL A 259 7.88 13.89 1.88
CA VAL A 259 7.90 12.80 0.90
C VAL A 259 7.38 13.28 -0.44
N ALA A 260 7.72 12.57 -1.51
CA ALA A 260 7.14 12.82 -2.83
C ALA A 260 5.64 12.52 -2.81
N GLY A 261 4.88 13.18 -3.68
CA GLY A 261 3.47 12.88 -3.90
C GLY A 261 3.25 11.54 -4.63
N PRO A 262 1.99 11.22 -4.98
CA PRO A 262 1.67 10.09 -5.84
C PRO A 262 2.40 10.19 -7.20
N ALA A 263 2.74 9.04 -7.79
CA ALA A 263 3.43 8.97 -9.08
C ALA A 263 2.59 9.63 -10.19
N ASP A 264 3.19 10.57 -10.92
CA ASP A 264 2.55 11.26 -12.04
C ASP A 264 2.99 10.68 -13.40
N ALA A 265 2.04 10.55 -14.32
CA ALA A 265 2.25 9.93 -15.63
C ALA A 265 3.08 10.78 -16.62
N SER A 266 3.27 12.08 -16.35
CA SER A 266 4.12 12.95 -17.16
C SER A 266 5.59 12.94 -16.72
N GLN A 267 5.85 12.61 -15.45
CA GLN A 267 7.21 12.56 -14.86
C GLN A 267 7.73 11.13 -14.70
N SER A 268 6.85 10.15 -14.50
CA SER A 268 7.20 8.73 -14.35
C SER A 268 7.26 8.01 -15.69
N VAL A 269 8.08 6.95 -15.78
CA VAL A 269 8.20 6.14 -17.00
C VAL A 269 8.57 4.69 -16.69
N LEU A 270 7.93 3.73 -17.37
CA LEU A 270 8.36 2.33 -17.41
C LEU A 270 8.78 1.99 -18.85
N LYS A 271 9.98 1.43 -19.00
CA LYS A 271 10.54 0.94 -20.27
C LYS A 271 11.19 -0.42 -20.08
N ASN A 272 11.25 -1.17 -21.18
CA ASN A 272 12.03 -2.39 -21.35
C ASN A 272 13.05 -2.17 -22.47
N ASN A 273 14.26 -2.74 -22.33
CA ASN A 273 15.29 -2.65 -23.38
C ASN A 273 15.00 -3.55 -24.60
N ARG A 274 14.05 -4.48 -24.48
CA ARG A 274 13.67 -5.45 -25.53
C ARG A 274 12.16 -5.70 -25.51
N SER A 275 11.50 -5.48 -26.64
CA SER A 275 10.07 -5.77 -26.83
C SER A 275 9.76 -7.25 -27.03
N SER A 276 10.75 -8.08 -27.39
CA SER A 276 10.57 -9.53 -27.53
C SER A 276 11.78 -10.36 -27.07
N LEU A 277 11.46 -11.56 -26.57
CA LEU A 277 12.37 -12.57 -26.04
C LEU A 277 12.01 -13.95 -26.61
N LYS A 278 12.99 -14.85 -26.78
CA LYS A 278 12.67 -16.28 -26.96
C LYS A 278 12.05 -16.85 -25.69
N GLY A 279 10.94 -17.58 -25.85
CA GLY A 279 10.27 -18.31 -24.78
C GLY A 279 11.00 -19.57 -24.31
N ASP A 280 12.31 -19.51 -24.05
CA ASP A 280 13.12 -20.63 -23.54
C ASP A 280 14.02 -20.28 -22.34
N PHE A 281 13.75 -19.16 -21.67
CA PHE A 281 14.54 -18.63 -20.54
C PHE A 281 16.02 -18.30 -20.86
N THR A 282 16.49 -18.43 -22.11
CA THR A 282 17.90 -18.12 -22.47
C THR A 282 18.14 -16.62 -22.70
N GLU A 283 17.06 -15.86 -22.90
CA GLU A 283 17.10 -14.43 -23.17
C GLU A 283 16.37 -13.65 -22.06
N SER A 284 16.89 -12.47 -21.74
CA SER A 284 16.29 -11.55 -20.77
C SER A 284 16.08 -10.15 -21.35
N ALA A 285 15.12 -9.42 -20.75
CA ALA A 285 14.96 -7.98 -20.90
C ALA A 285 15.26 -7.29 -19.56
N GLU A 286 15.88 -6.11 -19.60
CA GLU A 286 15.97 -5.21 -18.43
C GLU A 286 14.75 -4.27 -18.45
N LEU A 287 14.05 -4.20 -17.32
CA LEU A 287 13.07 -3.16 -17.01
C LEU A 287 13.78 -1.98 -16.35
N TYR A 288 13.41 -0.79 -16.79
CA TYR A 288 13.81 0.48 -16.22
C TYR A 288 12.56 1.27 -15.86
N LEU A 289 12.35 1.47 -14.56
CA LEU A 289 11.25 2.23 -14.00
C LEU A 289 11.79 3.49 -13.33
N VAL A 290 11.18 4.63 -13.64
CA VAL A 290 11.36 5.89 -12.92
C VAL A 290 10.01 6.31 -12.37
N LEU A 291 9.93 6.54 -11.05
CA LEU A 291 8.71 7.00 -10.37
C LEU A 291 8.94 8.37 -9.74
N HIS A 292 8.39 9.41 -10.36
CA HIS A 292 8.43 10.80 -9.90
C HIS A 292 7.01 11.34 -9.68
N ASP A 293 6.85 12.24 -8.70
CA ASP A 293 5.59 12.97 -8.51
C ASP A 293 5.41 14.09 -9.56
N LEU A 294 4.26 14.76 -9.55
CA LEU A 294 3.95 15.86 -10.49
C LEU A 294 4.94 17.05 -10.40
N SER A 295 5.66 17.21 -9.28
CA SER A 295 6.68 18.25 -9.10
C SER A 295 8.08 17.79 -9.53
N GLY A 296 8.23 16.54 -9.99
CA GLY A 296 9.51 15.94 -10.36
C GLY A 296 10.30 15.39 -9.17
N HIS A 297 9.69 15.20 -8.00
CA HIS A 297 10.39 14.59 -6.87
C HIS A 297 10.49 13.07 -7.02
N PRO A 298 11.65 12.47 -6.72
CA PRO A 298 11.79 11.02 -6.74
C PRO A 298 10.97 10.37 -5.64
N ILE A 299 10.10 9.43 -6.02
CA ILE A 299 9.41 8.54 -5.09
C ILE A 299 10.44 7.50 -4.67
N ASN A 300 11.13 7.77 -3.56
CA ASN A 300 12.19 6.94 -3.00
C ASN A 300 11.61 5.93 -2.01
N VAL A 301 11.64 4.64 -2.37
CA VAL A 301 11.25 3.52 -1.51
C VAL A 301 12.35 2.45 -1.48
N SER A 302 12.38 1.63 -0.44
CA SER A 302 13.31 0.50 -0.29
C SER A 302 12.64 -0.87 -0.36
N GLU A 303 11.31 -0.92 -0.36
CA GLU A 303 10.49 -2.12 -0.39
C GLU A 303 9.08 -1.80 -0.91
N GLY A 304 8.22 -2.82 -1.05
CA GLY A 304 6.81 -2.67 -1.41
C GLY A 304 6.53 -2.42 -2.89
N LEU A 305 7.55 -2.20 -3.72
CA LEU A 305 7.43 -2.16 -5.18
C LEU A 305 7.44 -3.58 -5.75
N GLU A 306 6.54 -3.86 -6.69
CA GLU A 306 6.43 -5.11 -7.43
C GLU A 306 5.90 -4.87 -8.85
N PHE A 307 6.07 -5.85 -9.74
CA PHE A 307 5.53 -5.83 -11.11
C PHE A 307 4.43 -6.89 -11.24
N VAL A 308 3.16 -6.47 -11.22
CA VAL A 308 2.05 -7.39 -11.49
C VAL A 308 1.99 -7.68 -12.99
N GLN A 309 1.58 -8.91 -13.31
CA GLN A 309 1.65 -9.47 -14.65
C GLN A 309 0.24 -9.75 -15.19
N SER A 310 0.04 -9.51 -16.49
CA SER A 310 -1.18 -9.91 -17.21
C SER A 310 -0.86 -10.33 -18.64
N GLY A 311 -1.78 -11.03 -19.31
CA GLY A 311 -1.58 -11.55 -20.67
C GLY A 311 -1.59 -13.09 -20.73
N THR A 312 -1.21 -13.65 -21.88
CA THR A 312 -1.30 -15.10 -22.14
C THR A 312 -0.14 -15.90 -21.55
N ASN A 313 1.03 -15.28 -21.36
CA ASN A 313 2.25 -16.00 -20.97
C ASN A 313 2.59 -15.95 -19.47
N VAL A 314 1.76 -15.29 -18.66
CA VAL A 314 1.97 -15.04 -17.22
C VAL A 314 2.49 -16.25 -16.41
N PRO A 315 1.97 -17.49 -16.57
CA PRO A 315 2.44 -18.63 -15.76
C PRO A 315 3.93 -19.00 -15.93
N TYR A 316 4.58 -18.47 -16.97
CA TYR A 316 5.95 -18.81 -17.35
C TYR A 316 6.91 -17.62 -17.29
N VAL A 317 6.44 -16.44 -16.87
CA VAL A 317 7.27 -15.21 -16.76
C VAL A 317 7.92 -15.13 -15.39
N GLN A 318 9.23 -14.92 -15.40
CA GLN A 318 10.03 -14.73 -14.19
C GLN A 318 10.58 -13.30 -14.17
N ILE A 319 10.44 -12.65 -13.02
CA ILE A 319 10.99 -11.30 -12.78
C ILE A 319 11.96 -11.43 -11.61
N SER A 320 13.16 -10.84 -11.75
CA SER A 320 14.14 -10.82 -10.66
C SER A 320 13.65 -9.99 -9.48
N THR A 321 14.36 -10.09 -8.34
CA THR A 321 14.30 -9.05 -7.32
C THR A 321 14.54 -7.67 -7.94
N ILE A 322 13.83 -6.67 -7.46
CA ILE A 322 14.04 -5.28 -7.88
C ILE A 322 15.35 -4.76 -7.28
N ASP A 323 16.12 -4.07 -8.10
CA ASP A 323 17.29 -3.31 -7.71
C ASP A 323 16.85 -1.90 -7.25
N TYR A 324 17.17 -1.61 -5.98
CA TYR A 324 16.87 -0.36 -5.29
C TYR A 324 18.09 0.57 -5.17
N THR A 325 19.24 0.24 -5.78
CA THR A 325 20.50 0.99 -5.59
C THR A 325 20.45 2.45 -6.06
N GLN A 326 19.48 2.81 -6.91
CA GLN A 326 19.24 4.18 -7.41
C GLN A 326 17.91 4.78 -6.91
N ASN A 327 17.31 4.22 -5.84
CA ASN A 327 16.02 4.68 -5.31
C ASN A 327 15.99 6.15 -4.87
N LEU A 328 17.12 6.72 -4.47
CA LEU A 328 17.30 8.16 -4.20
C LEU A 328 16.96 9.06 -5.41
N TYR A 329 17.03 8.52 -6.62
CA TYR A 329 16.65 9.19 -7.88
C TYR A 329 15.26 8.74 -8.38
N GLY A 330 14.56 7.90 -7.63
CA GLY A 330 13.28 7.29 -8.02
C GLY A 330 13.44 6.22 -9.11
N GLU A 331 14.65 5.70 -9.30
CA GLU A 331 14.98 4.73 -10.34
C GLU A 331 15.05 3.29 -9.79
N TYR A 332 14.40 2.37 -10.49
CA TYR A 332 14.28 0.96 -10.13
C TYR A 332 14.53 0.09 -11.35
N LYS A 333 15.21 -1.04 -11.15
CA LYS A 333 15.47 -2.02 -12.23
C LYS A 333 15.02 -3.41 -11.84
N ALA A 334 14.65 -4.21 -12.85
CA ALA A 334 14.48 -5.65 -12.72
C ALA A 334 14.82 -6.32 -14.05
N THR A 335 15.09 -7.61 -14.03
CA THR A 335 15.22 -8.41 -15.26
C THR A 335 14.03 -9.34 -15.43
N VAL A 336 13.62 -9.54 -16.67
CA VAL A 336 12.50 -10.41 -17.04
C VAL A 336 13.02 -11.51 -17.96
N THR A 337 12.69 -12.76 -17.63
CA THR A 337 12.85 -13.93 -18.50
C THR A 337 11.52 -14.67 -18.59
N GLY A 338 11.43 -15.67 -19.47
CA GLY A 338 10.24 -16.51 -19.51
C GLY A 338 10.30 -17.65 -20.50
N GLY A 339 9.37 -18.58 -20.33
CA GLY A 339 9.13 -19.71 -21.23
C GLY A 339 7.87 -19.52 -22.06
N GLY A 340 7.76 -20.21 -23.20
CA GLY A 340 6.50 -20.34 -23.95
C GLY A 340 6.22 -19.17 -24.88
N GLU A 341 5.17 -19.32 -25.69
CA GLU A 341 4.75 -18.29 -26.64
C GLU A 341 3.57 -17.48 -26.07
N GLY A 342 3.62 -16.15 -26.21
CA GLY A 342 2.54 -15.28 -25.81
C GLY A 342 3.00 -13.88 -25.40
N ILE A 343 2.12 -13.12 -24.77
CA ILE A 343 2.40 -11.74 -24.35
C ILE A 343 2.33 -11.65 -22.84
N ALA A 344 3.26 -10.89 -22.25
CA ALA A 344 3.22 -10.45 -20.87
C ALA A 344 3.21 -8.92 -20.79
N THR A 345 2.19 -8.36 -20.15
CA THR A 345 2.10 -6.95 -19.78
C THR A 345 2.50 -6.81 -18.32
N LEU A 346 3.45 -5.93 -18.04
CA LEU A 346 4.04 -5.69 -16.72
C LEU A 346 3.64 -4.31 -16.25
N ILE A 347 3.10 -4.23 -15.04
CA ILE A 347 2.52 -3.02 -14.43
C ILE A 347 3.21 -2.80 -13.09
N PRO A 348 3.83 -1.62 -12.84
CA PRO A 348 4.47 -1.34 -11.57
C PRO A 348 3.39 -0.99 -10.53
N VAL A 349 3.42 -1.68 -9.40
CA VAL A 349 2.54 -1.38 -8.27
C VAL A 349 3.38 -1.21 -7.00
N LEU A 350 3.03 -0.21 -6.20
CA LEU A 350 3.70 0.11 -4.94
C LEU A 350 2.68 -0.05 -3.81
N ASN A 351 2.98 -0.95 -2.87
CA ASN A 351 2.09 -1.32 -1.77
C ASN A 351 0.67 -1.69 -2.25
N GLY A 352 0.59 -2.43 -3.36
CA GLY A 352 -0.66 -2.86 -4.00
C GLY A 352 -1.37 -1.81 -4.87
N VAL A 353 -0.83 -0.60 -5.01
CA VAL A 353 -1.43 0.49 -5.82
C VAL A 353 -0.69 0.65 -7.15
N HIS A 354 -1.42 0.61 -8.27
CA HIS A 354 -0.86 0.84 -9.61
C HIS A 354 -0.25 2.25 -9.74
N GLN A 355 0.99 2.34 -10.24
CA GLN A 355 1.72 3.60 -10.31
C GLN A 355 1.56 4.29 -11.67
N ALA A 356 1.06 5.53 -11.66
CA ALA A 356 0.98 6.44 -12.80
C ALA A 356 0.31 5.87 -14.09
N GLY A 357 -0.48 4.80 -13.98
CA GLY A 357 -1.05 4.09 -15.14
C GLY A 357 0.00 3.43 -16.05
N LEU A 358 1.24 3.28 -15.59
CA LEU A 358 2.34 2.76 -16.38
C LEU A 358 2.16 1.28 -16.68
N SER A 359 2.59 0.87 -17.88
CA SER A 359 2.76 -0.53 -18.24
C SER A 359 3.77 -0.67 -19.36
N THR A 360 4.37 -1.85 -19.51
CA THR A 360 5.07 -2.24 -20.74
C THR A 360 4.77 -3.68 -21.11
N THR A 361 5.00 -4.05 -22.37
CA THR A 361 4.76 -5.39 -22.90
C THR A 361 6.04 -6.04 -23.39
N ILE A 362 6.11 -7.37 -23.20
CA ILE A 362 7.12 -8.24 -23.79
C ILE A 362 6.39 -9.38 -24.51
N GLU A 363 6.70 -9.55 -25.80
CA GLU A 363 6.27 -10.69 -26.59
C GLU A 363 7.29 -11.83 -26.45
N PHE A 364 6.84 -12.96 -25.95
CA PHE A 364 7.62 -14.19 -25.95
C PHE A 364 7.34 -14.95 -27.25
N ILE A 365 8.35 -15.02 -28.10
CA ILE A 365 8.30 -15.66 -29.40
C ILE A 365 8.83 -17.09 -29.34
N SER A 366 8.52 -17.86 -30.38
CA SER A 366 8.98 -19.24 -30.51
C SER A 366 10.50 -19.36 -30.34
N ALA A 367 10.93 -20.25 -29.45
CA ALA A 367 12.33 -20.67 -29.38
C ALA A 367 12.74 -21.62 -30.52
N GLY A 368 11.78 -21.92 -31.43
CA GLY A 368 11.98 -22.77 -32.59
C GLY A 368 11.95 -24.27 -32.28
N THR A 369 12.16 -25.06 -33.33
CA THR A 369 12.16 -26.52 -33.27
C THR A 369 13.59 -27.06 -33.18
N ARG A 370 13.81 -28.02 -32.28
CA ARG A 370 15.04 -28.82 -32.17
C ARG A 370 14.79 -30.28 -32.59
N PRO A 371 15.70 -30.93 -33.32
CA PRO A 371 15.62 -32.36 -33.54
C PRO A 371 15.90 -33.12 -32.24
N MET A 372 15.21 -34.24 -32.02
CA MET A 372 15.57 -35.22 -31.00
C MET A 372 16.78 -36.04 -31.50
N THR A 373 17.93 -35.86 -30.87
CA THR A 373 19.21 -36.50 -31.29
C THR A 373 19.73 -37.55 -30.31
N GLY A 374 18.91 -37.93 -29.33
CA GLY A 374 19.22 -38.94 -28.33
C GLY A 374 18.92 -40.35 -28.81
N THR A 375 18.42 -41.18 -27.90
CA THR A 375 18.18 -42.60 -28.13
C THR A 375 16.73 -43.02 -27.85
N VAL A 376 16.33 -44.16 -28.40
CA VAL A 376 15.09 -44.87 -28.06
C VAL A 376 15.42 -46.19 -27.39
N SER A 377 14.71 -46.52 -26.30
CA SER A 377 14.74 -47.85 -25.72
C SER A 377 13.73 -48.75 -26.42
N VAL A 378 14.20 -49.85 -27.01
CA VAL A 378 13.36 -50.88 -27.64
C VAL A 378 13.93 -52.26 -27.32
N ASN A 379 13.14 -53.07 -26.60
CA ASN A 379 13.46 -54.46 -26.28
C ASN A 379 14.91 -54.65 -25.76
N GLY A 380 15.25 -53.95 -24.67
CA GLY A 380 16.57 -54.02 -24.02
C GLY A 380 17.73 -53.30 -24.73
N ALA A 381 17.53 -52.73 -25.92
CA ALA A 381 18.57 -52.00 -26.65
C ALA A 381 18.24 -50.50 -26.79
N ASN A 382 19.29 -49.69 -26.90
CA ASN A 382 19.20 -48.27 -27.25
C ASN A 382 19.59 -48.08 -28.73
N LEU A 383 18.70 -47.49 -29.52
CA LEU A 383 18.94 -47.16 -30.93
C LEU A 383 18.84 -45.63 -31.17
N PRO A 384 19.50 -45.06 -32.20
CA PRO A 384 19.46 -43.61 -32.44
C PRO A 384 18.07 -43.11 -32.85
N THR A 385 17.53 -42.12 -32.12
CA THR A 385 16.20 -41.54 -32.38
C THR A 385 16.05 -40.91 -33.76
N ALA A 386 17.15 -40.43 -34.35
CA ALA A 386 17.15 -39.73 -35.63
C ALA A 386 17.01 -40.64 -36.87
N SER A 387 17.18 -41.96 -36.71
CA SER A 387 17.12 -42.93 -37.81
C SER A 387 16.20 -44.13 -37.55
N PHE A 388 15.79 -44.34 -36.30
CA PHE A 388 14.83 -45.38 -35.92
C PHE A 388 13.37 -44.87 -35.94
N PRO A 389 12.39 -45.68 -36.36
CA PRO A 389 12.49 -47.00 -37.01
C PRO A 389 12.45 -46.89 -38.54
N SER A 390 12.93 -47.93 -39.22
CA SER A 390 12.74 -48.15 -40.66
C SER A 390 11.83 -49.34 -40.97
N GLN A 391 11.53 -50.19 -40.00
CA GLN A 391 10.62 -51.34 -40.10
C GLN A 391 9.41 -51.11 -39.17
N GLY A 392 8.19 -51.47 -39.59
CA GLY A 392 7.00 -51.31 -38.73
C GLY A 392 6.04 -52.50 -38.77
N PHE A 393 5.24 -52.65 -37.71
CA PHE A 393 4.10 -53.56 -37.64
C PHE A 393 3.07 -53.00 -36.65
N THR A 394 1.81 -53.38 -36.82
CA THR A 394 0.75 -53.06 -35.86
C THR A 394 1.06 -53.74 -34.52
N GLY A 395 1.09 -52.98 -33.43
CA GLY A 395 1.51 -53.45 -32.10
C GLY A 395 2.96 -53.10 -31.72
N ALA A 396 3.80 -52.67 -32.67
CA ALA A 396 5.18 -52.28 -32.39
C ALA A 396 5.25 -51.07 -31.44
N TYR A 397 6.21 -51.05 -30.51
CA TYR A 397 6.40 -49.92 -29.60
C TYR A 397 7.85 -49.75 -29.14
N TYR A 398 8.19 -48.50 -28.81
CA TYR A 398 9.47 -48.08 -28.26
C TYR A 398 9.30 -46.89 -27.31
N GLN A 399 10.32 -46.59 -26.51
CA GLN A 399 10.30 -45.51 -25.53
C GLN A 399 11.33 -44.42 -25.92
N LEU A 400 10.92 -43.16 -25.99
CA LEU A 400 11.85 -42.03 -26.12
C LEU A 400 12.64 -41.87 -24.82
N ASN A 401 13.98 -41.87 -24.89
CA ASN A 401 14.82 -41.65 -23.71
C ASN A 401 14.96 -40.15 -23.42
N ASN A 402 15.34 -39.79 -22.18
CA ASN A 402 15.42 -38.39 -21.73
C ASN A 402 16.55 -37.58 -22.42
N ASP A 403 17.52 -38.25 -23.05
CA ASP A 403 18.59 -37.64 -23.85
C ASP A 403 18.10 -36.97 -25.15
N ASN A 404 16.82 -37.15 -25.50
CA ASN A 404 16.15 -36.46 -26.60
C ASN A 404 15.66 -35.04 -26.26
N PHE A 405 15.74 -34.63 -24.99
CA PHE A 405 15.10 -33.41 -24.47
C PHE A 405 16.13 -32.38 -23.97
N ALA A 406 15.66 -31.29 -23.37
CA ALA A 406 16.54 -30.31 -22.73
C ALA A 406 17.28 -30.93 -21.53
N LEU A 407 18.49 -30.44 -21.24
CA LEU A 407 19.33 -30.98 -20.17
C LEU A 407 18.61 -30.93 -18.81
N GLY A 408 18.56 -32.07 -18.12
CA GLY A 408 17.86 -32.20 -16.83
C GLY A 408 16.33 -32.31 -16.93
N LYS A 409 15.76 -32.35 -18.15
CA LYS A 409 14.33 -32.59 -18.36
C LYS A 409 14.04 -34.06 -18.67
N THR A 410 12.78 -34.43 -18.46
CA THR A 410 12.26 -35.79 -18.66
C THR A 410 11.02 -35.75 -19.55
N ALA A 411 10.56 -36.90 -20.04
CA ALA A 411 9.30 -36.97 -20.80
C ALA A 411 8.10 -36.30 -20.10
N ALA A 412 8.03 -36.34 -18.75
CA ALA A 412 6.96 -35.73 -17.97
C ALA A 412 6.89 -34.19 -18.11
N ASP A 413 8.01 -33.53 -18.39
CA ASP A 413 8.09 -32.09 -18.64
C ASP A 413 7.43 -31.66 -19.97
N TYR A 414 7.03 -32.61 -20.82
CA TYR A 414 6.52 -32.36 -22.16
C TYR A 414 5.06 -32.83 -22.34
N ALA A 415 4.37 -32.18 -23.28
CA ALA A 415 3.15 -32.68 -23.90
C ALA A 415 3.52 -33.26 -25.27
N PHE A 416 3.20 -34.54 -25.49
CA PHE A 416 3.50 -35.22 -26.75
C PHE A 416 2.33 -35.19 -27.72
N SER A 417 2.63 -35.13 -29.01
CA SER A 417 1.67 -35.32 -30.11
C SER A 417 2.31 -36.06 -31.28
N SER A 418 1.47 -36.64 -32.13
CA SER A 418 1.83 -37.34 -33.36
C SER A 418 1.08 -36.72 -34.53
N SER A 419 1.73 -36.56 -35.68
CA SER A 419 1.08 -36.05 -36.89
C SER A 419 0.21 -37.07 -37.64
N ALA A 420 0.19 -38.34 -37.22
CA ALA A 420 -0.60 -39.40 -37.86
C ALA A 420 -1.33 -40.26 -36.83
N SER A 421 -2.52 -40.74 -37.19
CA SER A 421 -3.38 -41.55 -36.31
C SER A 421 -2.86 -42.97 -36.06
N TRP A 422 -2.07 -43.51 -37.00
CA TRP A 422 -1.49 -44.86 -36.89
C TRP A 422 -0.29 -44.93 -35.94
N VAL A 423 0.34 -43.79 -35.58
CA VAL A 423 1.35 -43.71 -34.51
C VAL A 423 0.78 -42.95 -33.31
N GLY A 424 0.67 -43.61 -32.17
CA GLY A 424 0.43 -42.94 -30.89
C GLY A 424 1.73 -42.62 -30.16
N VAL A 425 1.71 -41.55 -29.37
CA VAL A 425 2.70 -41.29 -28.31
C VAL A 425 1.93 -40.91 -27.05
N ASP A 426 2.30 -41.46 -25.91
CA ASP A 426 1.64 -41.20 -24.62
C ASP A 426 2.42 -40.18 -23.75
N ALA A 427 1.91 -39.92 -22.54
CA ALA A 427 2.50 -38.96 -21.63
C ALA A 427 3.87 -39.38 -21.05
N THR A 428 4.26 -40.66 -21.16
CA THR A 428 5.61 -41.11 -20.77
C THR A 428 6.59 -41.07 -21.94
N GLY A 429 6.15 -40.71 -23.15
CA GLY A 429 6.97 -40.75 -24.36
C GLY A 429 7.09 -42.14 -24.98
N LYS A 430 6.21 -43.09 -24.62
CA LYS A 430 6.11 -44.38 -25.31
C LYS A 430 5.41 -44.17 -26.65
N VAL A 431 6.10 -44.49 -27.73
CA VAL A 431 5.56 -44.46 -29.10
C VAL A 431 5.05 -45.86 -29.45
N THR A 432 3.85 -45.96 -30.01
CA THR A 432 3.17 -47.23 -30.32
C THR A 432 2.49 -47.17 -31.69
N PHE A 433 2.68 -48.18 -32.52
CA PHE A 433 2.06 -48.33 -33.83
C PHE A 433 0.72 -49.05 -33.68
N LYS A 434 -0.37 -48.37 -34.01
CA LYS A 434 -1.75 -48.76 -33.69
C LYS A 434 -2.47 -49.48 -34.83
N ASN A 435 -2.10 -49.18 -36.07
CA ASN A 435 -2.67 -49.69 -37.31
C ASN A 435 -1.58 -49.70 -38.38
N ASP A 436 -1.89 -50.26 -39.55
CA ASP A 436 -1.03 -50.24 -40.72
C ASP A 436 -0.53 -48.83 -41.07
N GLY A 437 0.79 -48.70 -41.16
CA GLY A 437 1.46 -47.46 -41.55
C GLY A 437 1.57 -47.27 -43.06
N ASP A 438 1.81 -46.03 -43.44
CA ASP A 438 2.11 -45.58 -44.80
C ASP A 438 3.57 -45.07 -44.90
N SER A 439 4.05 -44.78 -46.11
CA SER A 439 5.38 -44.19 -46.33
C SER A 439 5.44 -42.68 -46.07
N ASN A 440 4.37 -42.08 -45.55
CA ASN A 440 4.40 -40.69 -45.13
C ASN A 440 5.25 -40.53 -43.86
N THR A 441 6.05 -39.47 -43.79
CA THR A 441 6.83 -39.17 -42.58
C THR A 441 5.88 -38.75 -41.47
N VAL A 442 5.88 -39.48 -40.36
CA VAL A 442 5.14 -39.09 -39.15
C VAL A 442 6.06 -38.30 -38.23
N ILE A 443 5.59 -37.14 -37.76
CA ILE A 443 6.32 -36.28 -36.84
C ILE A 443 5.80 -36.53 -35.42
N ILE A 444 6.70 -36.95 -34.53
CA ILE A 444 6.45 -36.97 -33.09
C ILE A 444 6.98 -35.66 -32.51
N THR A 445 6.11 -34.91 -31.85
CA THR A 445 6.41 -33.60 -31.27
C THR A 445 6.33 -33.67 -29.75
N ALA A 446 7.31 -33.09 -29.06
CA ALA A 446 7.33 -32.90 -27.62
C ALA A 446 7.39 -31.39 -27.32
N THR A 447 6.28 -30.84 -26.86
CA THR A 447 6.14 -29.41 -26.50
C THR A 447 6.37 -29.24 -25.00
N PRO A 448 7.36 -28.44 -24.55
CA PRO A 448 7.63 -28.26 -23.12
C PRO A 448 6.45 -27.60 -22.40
N ARG A 449 6.05 -28.16 -21.25
CA ARG A 449 4.96 -27.64 -20.41
C ARG A 449 5.32 -26.34 -19.69
N SER A 450 6.60 -26.12 -19.41
CA SER A 450 7.13 -24.87 -18.87
C SER A 450 7.39 -23.81 -19.94
N GLY A 451 7.06 -24.11 -21.20
CA GLY A 451 7.60 -23.37 -22.34
C GLY A 451 9.07 -23.71 -22.64
N GLY A 452 9.50 -23.42 -23.87
CA GLY A 452 10.84 -23.71 -24.38
C GLY A 452 10.85 -24.04 -25.87
N ALA A 453 12.02 -24.43 -26.39
CA ALA A 453 12.12 -25.00 -27.73
C ALA A 453 11.34 -26.33 -27.83
N ILE A 454 10.61 -26.52 -28.93
CA ILE A 454 9.85 -27.75 -29.19
C ILE A 454 10.81 -28.80 -29.75
N TYR A 455 10.70 -30.05 -29.28
CA TYR A 455 11.54 -31.15 -29.76
C TYR A 455 10.76 -32.04 -30.73
N GLN A 456 11.36 -32.44 -31.85
CA GLN A 456 10.71 -33.28 -32.86
C GLN A 456 11.60 -34.45 -33.33
N THR A 457 10.98 -35.61 -33.56
CA THR A 457 11.57 -36.71 -34.34
C THR A 457 10.65 -37.15 -35.49
N GLN A 458 11.21 -37.88 -36.43
CA GLN A 458 10.54 -38.39 -37.63
C GLN A 458 10.53 -39.92 -37.61
N VAL A 459 9.33 -40.50 -37.63
CA VAL A 459 9.13 -41.94 -37.89
C VAL A 459 9.01 -42.13 -39.39
N ARG A 460 9.87 -42.99 -39.96
CA ARG A 460 10.02 -43.21 -41.40
C ARG A 460 10.20 -44.70 -41.72
N VAL A 461 9.11 -45.44 -41.56
CA VAL A 461 9.02 -46.84 -41.99
C VAL A 461 9.19 -46.93 -43.51
N LYS A 462 10.01 -47.89 -43.95
CA LYS A 462 10.25 -48.27 -45.36
C LYS A 462 9.56 -49.58 -45.72
N GLY A 463 9.06 -50.30 -44.72
CA GLY A 463 8.36 -51.54 -44.90
C GLY A 463 7.54 -51.93 -43.68
N TRP A 464 6.49 -52.70 -43.96
CA TRP A 464 5.51 -53.16 -42.98
C TRP A 464 5.49 -54.68 -42.89
N TRP A 465 5.31 -55.19 -41.69
CA TRP A 465 5.37 -56.60 -41.35
C TRP A 465 4.04 -57.12 -40.80
N VAL A 466 3.68 -58.34 -41.21
CA VAL A 466 2.50 -59.08 -40.73
C VAL A 466 2.92 -60.53 -40.44
N ASN A 467 2.57 -61.09 -39.28
CA ASN A 467 2.78 -62.51 -38.97
C ASN A 467 1.48 -63.32 -39.12
N HIS A 468 1.60 -64.62 -39.45
CA HIS A 468 0.47 -65.56 -39.47
C HIS A 468 0.22 -66.25 -38.11
N GLY A 469 0.30 -65.50 -37.00
CA GLY A 469 0.12 -66.06 -35.65
C GLY A 469 1.06 -67.22 -35.36
N ASN A 470 0.53 -68.28 -34.72
CA ASN A 470 1.29 -69.45 -34.31
C ASN A 470 1.34 -70.59 -35.36
N ASN A 471 1.04 -70.32 -36.63
CA ASN A 471 0.95 -71.36 -37.66
C ASN A 471 2.32 -71.72 -38.27
N LEU A 472 2.73 -72.96 -38.08
CA LEU A 472 3.86 -73.60 -38.77
C LEU A 472 3.46 -74.07 -40.17
N MET A 473 4.32 -73.83 -41.16
CA MET A 473 4.01 -74.10 -42.57
C MET A 473 5.26 -74.44 -43.40
N GLN A 474 5.08 -75.15 -44.52
CA GLN A 474 6.14 -75.38 -45.50
C GLN A 474 6.48 -74.10 -46.28
N LEU A 475 7.66 -74.02 -46.89
CA LEU A 475 8.11 -72.81 -47.60
C LEU A 475 7.09 -72.33 -48.66
N SER A 476 6.59 -73.23 -49.51
CA SER A 476 5.61 -72.90 -50.55
C SER A 476 4.27 -72.41 -49.98
N GLN A 477 3.90 -72.85 -48.79
CA GLN A 477 2.72 -72.37 -48.07
C GLN A 477 2.95 -70.96 -47.50
N ALA A 478 4.16 -70.64 -47.02
CA ALA A 478 4.54 -69.31 -46.58
C ALA A 478 4.60 -68.29 -47.73
N GLU A 479 5.21 -68.67 -48.85
CA GLU A 479 5.24 -67.86 -50.08
C GLU A 479 3.82 -67.57 -50.59
N ASN A 480 2.95 -68.58 -50.63
CA ASN A 480 1.54 -68.44 -51.00
C ASN A 480 0.73 -67.62 -49.98
N TYR A 481 0.98 -67.80 -48.68
CA TYR A 481 0.31 -67.04 -47.63
C TYR A 481 0.60 -65.53 -47.79
N CYS A 482 1.88 -65.13 -47.86
CA CYS A 482 2.23 -63.74 -48.03
C CYS A 482 1.73 -63.16 -49.36
N SER A 483 1.97 -63.85 -50.48
CA SER A 483 1.69 -63.31 -51.81
C SER A 483 0.20 -63.27 -52.16
N ASN A 484 -0.60 -64.22 -51.64
CA ASN A 484 -1.99 -64.41 -52.07
C ASN A 484 -3.03 -64.30 -50.95
N GLN A 485 -2.72 -64.71 -49.70
CA GLN A 485 -3.68 -64.63 -48.59
C GLN A 485 -3.62 -63.28 -47.87
N VAL A 486 -2.42 -62.76 -47.62
CA VAL A 486 -2.23 -61.36 -47.18
C VAL A 486 -2.34 -60.42 -48.39
N GLY A 487 -1.76 -60.81 -49.53
CA GLY A 487 -1.90 -60.10 -50.80
C GLY A 487 -1.27 -58.70 -50.77
N ASN A 488 -1.85 -57.74 -51.49
CA ASN A 488 -1.55 -56.29 -51.35
C ASN A 488 -0.06 -55.89 -51.38
N GLY A 489 0.78 -56.63 -52.11
CA GLY A 489 2.23 -56.38 -52.23
C GLY A 489 3.09 -56.98 -51.11
N TYR A 490 2.50 -57.75 -50.18
CA TYR A 490 3.27 -58.56 -49.23
C TYR A 490 3.92 -59.76 -49.94
N THR A 491 5.15 -60.07 -49.52
CA THR A 491 5.93 -61.23 -50.01
C THR A 491 6.71 -61.86 -48.87
N LEU A 492 7.26 -63.05 -49.09
CA LEU A 492 8.19 -63.65 -48.13
C LEU A 492 9.53 -62.89 -48.18
N PRO A 493 9.98 -62.26 -47.08
CA PRO A 493 11.16 -61.41 -47.04
C PRO A 493 12.45 -62.21 -47.24
N ARG A 494 13.49 -61.51 -47.65
CA ARG A 494 14.86 -62.03 -47.61
C ARG A 494 15.39 -62.07 -46.17
N ALA A 495 16.40 -62.90 -45.94
CA ALA A 495 16.98 -63.13 -44.61
C ALA A 495 17.62 -61.87 -44.00
N ASP A 496 18.18 -60.99 -44.84
CA ASP A 496 18.74 -59.68 -44.46
C ASP A 496 17.67 -58.69 -43.95
N LEU A 497 16.44 -58.76 -44.44
CA LEU A 497 15.30 -58.01 -43.89
C LEU A 497 14.81 -58.58 -42.55
N LEU A 498 15.00 -59.88 -42.30
CA LEU A 498 14.66 -60.50 -41.01
C LEU A 498 15.70 -60.20 -39.93
N SER A 499 17.00 -60.28 -40.26
CA SER A 499 18.11 -60.01 -39.32
C SER A 499 19.44 -59.68 -40.01
N ASN A 500 20.24 -58.83 -39.36
CA ASN A 500 21.64 -58.57 -39.73
C ASN A 500 22.65 -59.55 -39.09
N GLY A 501 22.19 -60.51 -38.28
CA GLY A 501 23.00 -61.59 -37.70
C GLY A 501 22.77 -61.82 -36.20
N HIS A 502 23.45 -62.83 -35.65
CA HIS A 502 23.30 -63.25 -34.24
C HIS A 502 23.51 -62.08 -33.25
N MET A 503 22.49 -61.80 -32.45
CA MET A 503 22.43 -60.76 -31.42
C MET A 503 22.74 -59.33 -31.92
N ARG A 504 22.64 -59.07 -33.23
CA ARG A 504 22.92 -57.75 -33.81
C ARG A 504 21.67 -56.88 -33.83
N ARG A 505 21.74 -55.74 -33.14
CA ARG A 505 20.69 -54.70 -33.11
C ARG A 505 21.10 -53.53 -34.00
N GLU A 506 20.67 -53.58 -35.25
CA GLU A 506 21.00 -52.61 -36.30
C GLU A 506 19.73 -52.22 -37.08
N ILE A 507 19.60 -50.94 -37.43
CA ILE A 507 18.44 -50.41 -38.17
C ILE A 507 18.44 -50.95 -39.60
N GLY A 508 17.29 -51.42 -40.09
CA GLY A 508 17.10 -51.98 -41.43
C GLY A 508 16.53 -53.41 -41.48
N SER A 509 16.47 -54.12 -40.36
CA SER A 509 15.90 -55.48 -40.27
C SER A 509 14.94 -55.63 -39.08
N LEU A 510 14.00 -56.59 -39.17
CA LEU A 510 12.96 -56.81 -38.16
C LEU A 510 13.56 -57.07 -36.77
N TYR A 511 14.42 -58.09 -36.65
CA TYR A 511 15.11 -58.40 -35.39
C TYR A 511 16.10 -57.28 -35.00
N GLY A 512 16.77 -56.67 -35.97
CA GLY A 512 17.75 -55.62 -35.70
C GLY A 512 17.13 -54.42 -34.98
N GLU A 513 15.97 -53.98 -35.45
CA GLU A 513 15.21 -52.88 -34.83
C GLU A 513 14.48 -53.31 -33.56
N TRP A 514 13.68 -54.38 -33.62
CA TRP A 514 12.69 -54.70 -32.59
C TRP A 514 13.16 -55.76 -31.59
N GLY A 515 14.27 -56.45 -31.85
CA GLY A 515 14.86 -57.47 -30.96
C GLY A 515 14.11 -58.80 -30.98
N ASP A 516 14.14 -59.53 -29.85
CA ASP A 516 13.36 -60.75 -29.66
C ASP A 516 11.87 -60.49 -29.90
N MET A 517 11.35 -61.05 -30.99
CA MET A 517 10.00 -60.76 -31.48
C MET A 517 8.89 -61.38 -30.63
N GLY A 518 9.19 -62.35 -29.75
CA GLY A 518 8.21 -62.88 -28.79
C GLY A 518 7.74 -61.86 -27.76
N ASN A 519 8.48 -60.76 -27.57
CA ASN A 519 8.02 -59.63 -26.75
C ASN A 519 6.88 -58.82 -27.40
N TYR A 520 6.45 -59.18 -28.62
CA TYR A 520 5.27 -58.63 -29.31
C TYR A 520 4.18 -59.70 -29.57
N MET A 521 4.22 -60.84 -28.86
CA MET A 521 3.27 -61.95 -29.05
C MET A 521 1.81 -61.55 -28.81
N LYS A 522 1.53 -60.63 -27.87
CA LYS A 522 0.16 -60.23 -27.55
C LYS A 522 -0.37 -59.12 -28.44
N GLU A 523 0.53 -58.29 -28.95
CA GLU A 523 0.24 -57.06 -29.67
C GLU A 523 0.25 -57.26 -31.19
N ALA A 524 1.09 -58.17 -31.68
CA ALA A 524 1.42 -58.35 -33.10
C ALA A 524 1.56 -59.83 -33.51
N ASP A 525 1.18 -60.76 -32.62
CA ASP A 525 1.18 -62.21 -32.88
C ASP A 525 2.55 -62.80 -33.24
N PHE A 526 3.67 -62.14 -32.91
CA PHE A 526 5.03 -62.65 -33.17
C PHE A 526 5.57 -63.56 -32.06
N TYR A 527 6.42 -64.53 -32.40
CA TYR A 527 6.96 -65.52 -31.46
C TYR A 527 8.51 -65.56 -31.51
N SER A 528 9.13 -65.91 -30.38
CA SER A 528 10.58 -66.20 -30.25
C SER A 528 10.95 -67.53 -30.94
N MET A 529 10.80 -67.56 -32.27
CA MET A 529 10.79 -68.78 -33.07
C MET A 529 11.60 -68.61 -34.37
N VAL A 530 11.67 -69.68 -35.17
CA VAL A 530 12.39 -69.73 -36.45
C VAL A 530 11.44 -69.45 -37.61
N TYR A 531 11.81 -68.51 -38.47
CA TYR A 531 11.01 -68.01 -39.59
C TYR A 531 11.68 -68.29 -40.93
N TRP A 532 10.86 -68.59 -41.95
CA TRP A 532 11.30 -68.72 -43.34
C TRP A 532 11.75 -67.38 -43.94
N SER A 533 12.71 -67.44 -44.88
CA SER A 533 13.04 -66.36 -45.80
C SER A 533 12.92 -66.81 -47.26
N SER A 534 12.93 -65.88 -48.22
CA SER A 534 12.90 -66.16 -49.66
C SER A 534 14.28 -66.42 -50.29
N ASN A 535 15.38 -66.37 -49.52
CA ASN A 535 16.70 -66.73 -50.05
C ASN A 535 16.93 -68.24 -50.02
N SER A 536 17.20 -68.84 -51.19
CA SER A 536 17.72 -70.20 -51.25
C SER A 536 19.20 -70.25 -50.83
N ALA A 537 19.56 -71.31 -50.12
CA ALA A 537 20.93 -71.68 -49.79
C ALA A 537 21.52 -72.73 -50.78
N GLY A 538 20.77 -73.12 -51.81
CA GLY A 538 21.11 -74.19 -52.74
C GLY A 538 20.76 -75.58 -52.20
N ALA A 539 20.93 -76.62 -53.03
CA ALA A 539 20.74 -78.04 -52.67
C ALA A 539 19.40 -78.39 -51.98
N GLY A 540 18.30 -77.70 -52.33
CA GLY A 540 16.99 -77.89 -51.69
C GLY A 540 16.84 -77.23 -50.32
N GLN A 541 17.79 -76.39 -49.91
CA GLN A 541 17.76 -75.64 -48.68
C GLN A 541 17.37 -74.17 -48.88
N GLN A 542 16.76 -73.62 -47.83
CA GLN A 542 16.38 -72.22 -47.69
C GLN A 542 17.04 -71.63 -46.44
N TYR A 543 17.31 -70.33 -46.46
CA TYR A 543 17.70 -69.62 -45.24
C TYR A 543 16.49 -69.42 -44.32
N ILE A 544 16.74 -69.60 -43.03
CA ILE A 544 15.81 -69.42 -41.92
C ILE A 544 16.44 -68.48 -40.89
N VAL A 545 15.62 -67.73 -40.15
CA VAL A 545 16.09 -66.79 -39.12
C VAL A 545 15.35 -67.02 -37.80
N SER A 546 16.09 -67.23 -36.71
CA SER A 546 15.54 -67.16 -35.35
C SER A 546 15.23 -65.71 -35.01
N LEU A 547 13.96 -65.37 -34.79
CA LEU A 547 13.55 -64.04 -34.34
C LEU A 547 13.64 -63.85 -32.81
N GLU A 548 14.14 -64.86 -32.08
CA GLU A 548 14.61 -64.74 -30.69
C GLU A 548 16.01 -64.10 -30.61
N THR A 549 16.90 -64.48 -31.54
CA THR A 549 18.35 -64.20 -31.47
C THR A 549 18.93 -63.53 -32.71
N GLY A 550 18.14 -63.33 -33.76
CA GLY A 550 18.61 -62.87 -35.07
C GLY A 550 19.49 -63.87 -35.82
N THR A 551 19.63 -65.12 -35.34
CA THR A 551 20.55 -66.10 -35.92
C THR A 551 20.00 -66.64 -37.25
N GLN A 552 20.79 -66.50 -38.31
CA GLN A 552 20.51 -67.08 -39.63
C GLN A 552 21.09 -68.50 -39.71
N ASN A 553 20.30 -69.46 -40.20
CA ASN A 553 20.69 -70.85 -40.47
C ASN A 553 20.15 -71.29 -41.85
N THR A 554 20.46 -72.51 -42.29
CA THR A 554 19.87 -73.13 -43.49
C THR A 554 19.15 -74.42 -43.14
N TYR A 555 18.05 -74.72 -43.84
CA TYR A 555 17.25 -75.93 -43.59
C TYR A 555 16.52 -76.41 -44.85
N GLN A 556 16.08 -77.68 -44.85
CA GLN A 556 15.42 -78.31 -46.01
C GLN A 556 13.99 -77.79 -46.21
N THR A 557 13.57 -77.56 -47.46
CA THR A 557 12.29 -76.88 -47.79
C THR A 557 11.00 -77.65 -47.47
N TYR A 558 11.08 -78.96 -47.18
CA TYR A 558 9.91 -79.79 -46.81
C TYR A 558 9.51 -79.67 -45.32
N GLU A 559 10.31 -78.97 -44.53
CA GLU A 559 10.14 -78.79 -43.09
C GLU A 559 9.13 -77.67 -42.76
N PHE A 560 8.90 -77.41 -41.48
CA PHE A 560 7.85 -76.49 -41.03
C PHE A 560 8.42 -75.40 -40.12
N PHE A 561 8.30 -74.14 -40.55
CA PHE A 561 8.69 -72.93 -39.81
C PHE A 561 7.61 -71.86 -39.93
N TYR A 562 7.76 -70.75 -39.21
CA TYR A 562 6.81 -69.64 -39.24
C TYR A 562 7.02 -68.77 -40.48
N GLY A 563 5.96 -68.08 -40.91
CA GLY A 563 5.97 -67.17 -42.05
C GLY A 563 5.63 -65.75 -41.63
N ALA A 564 6.61 -64.84 -41.70
CA ALA A 564 6.39 -63.40 -41.56
C ALA A 564 6.41 -62.77 -42.95
N CYS A 565 5.43 -61.93 -43.23
CA CYS A 565 5.24 -61.30 -44.53
C CYS A 565 5.68 -59.85 -44.50
N TYR A 566 6.36 -59.42 -45.56
CA TYR A 566 6.92 -58.08 -45.69
C TYR A 566 6.39 -57.38 -46.94
N LYS A 567 6.02 -56.10 -46.78
CA LYS A 567 5.65 -55.19 -47.86
C LYS A 567 6.50 -53.94 -47.75
N GLN A 568 7.24 -53.60 -48.80
CA GLN A 568 7.88 -52.29 -48.92
C GLN A 568 6.81 -51.22 -49.19
N ILE A 569 6.92 -50.06 -48.53
CA ILE A 569 5.96 -48.95 -48.60
C ILE A 569 6.62 -47.64 -49.02
#